data_AF-A0A2V2WB41-F1
#
_entry.id   AF-A0A2V2WB41-F1
#
_cell.length_a   1.000
_cell.length_b   1.000
_cell.length_c   1.000
_cell.angle_alpha   90.00
_cell.angle_beta   90.00
_cell.angle_gamma   90.00
#
_symmetry.space_group_name_H-M   'P 1'
#
loop_
_entity.id
_entity.type
_entity.pdbx_description
1 polymer ?
#
loop_
_entity_poly.entity_id
_entity_poly.type
_entity_poly.pdbx_seq_one_letter_code
_entity_poly.pdbx_strand_id
1 'polypeptide(L)'
;MERAVRGEMDMEEDVHKLYKNGVDNLLKWLVATAQVKAGVHGATKRFLDAAAEEARNPKKPSAPIYLEGLYESVYNARWHHVVGVPGGEGTGMEVHEGKPPQSWTYKADGVSLEKDDGVEQSGAARLRLMVLTSEKGWPYSWEEDEFTRDCHVNCEVERVWQIVRNDLTEWFSPHRGTDCTPERRVLVGTPGIGKSMGAGSYLLYQLLHCDVEKLQVVA
;
A
#
# COMPACT_ATOMS: atom_id res chain seq x y z
N MET A 1 0.04 32.33 11.44
CA MET A 1 -0.43 32.17 10.04
C MET A 1 0.39 32.99 9.05
N GLU A 2 0.71 34.26 9.33
CA GLU A 2 1.42 35.14 8.37
C GLU A 2 2.82 34.66 7.92
N ARG A 3 3.55 33.92 8.77
CA ARG A 3 4.89 33.41 8.43
C ARG A 3 4.89 32.26 7.41
N ALA A 4 3.84 31.44 7.39
CA ALA A 4 3.68 30.35 6.42
C ALA A 4 3.25 30.89 5.05
N VAL A 5 2.33 31.86 5.04
CA VAL A 5 1.83 32.53 3.83
C VAL A 5 2.97 33.27 3.08
N ARG A 6 3.91 33.88 3.80
CA ARG A 6 5.07 34.53 3.18
C ARG A 6 6.05 33.51 2.56
N GLY A 7 6.24 32.36 3.18
CA GLY A 7 7.09 31.29 2.64
C GLY A 7 6.51 30.61 1.39
N GLU A 8 5.17 30.54 1.28
CA GLU A 8 4.49 30.03 0.09
C GLU A 8 4.59 31.00 -1.11
N MET A 9 4.40 32.30 -0.90
CA MET A 9 4.58 33.32 -1.95
C MET A 9 6.01 33.35 -2.52
N ASP A 10 7.02 33.20 -1.67
CA ASP A 10 8.43 33.23 -2.09
C ASP A 10 8.80 32.02 -2.96
N MET A 11 8.19 30.84 -2.71
CA MET A 11 8.39 29.65 -3.54
C MET A 11 7.70 29.75 -4.90
N GLU A 12 6.51 30.37 -4.97
CA GLU A 12 5.77 30.57 -6.22
C GLU A 12 6.50 31.55 -7.16
N GLU A 13 7.13 32.59 -6.62
CA GLU A 13 7.95 33.53 -7.40
C GLU A 13 9.20 32.84 -7.99
N ASP A 14 9.87 32.00 -7.19
CA ASP A 14 11.03 31.22 -7.63
C ASP A 14 10.66 30.23 -8.75
N VAL A 15 9.51 29.56 -8.64
CA VAL A 15 8.99 28.65 -9.68
C VAL A 15 8.77 29.40 -10.99
N HIS A 16 8.14 30.58 -10.95
CA HIS A 16 7.91 31.37 -12.16
C HIS A 16 9.21 31.86 -12.81
N LYS A 17 10.19 32.28 -12.00
CA LYS A 17 11.53 32.68 -12.48
C LYS A 17 12.26 31.51 -13.13
N LEU A 18 12.21 30.32 -12.52
CA LEU A 18 12.84 29.12 -13.06
C LEU A 18 12.19 28.72 -14.41
N TYR A 19 10.86 28.75 -14.48
CA TYR A 19 10.13 28.43 -15.70
C TYR A 19 10.46 29.40 -16.85
N LYS A 20 10.53 30.71 -16.57
CA LYS A 20 10.96 31.74 -17.54
C LYS A 20 12.39 31.53 -18.04
N ASN A 21 13.26 30.96 -17.21
CA ASN A 21 14.64 30.61 -17.57
C ASN A 21 14.75 29.19 -18.16
N GLY A 22 13.63 28.54 -18.47
CA GLY A 22 13.58 27.22 -19.09
C GLY A 22 13.93 26.06 -18.14
N VAL A 23 13.98 26.30 -16.83
CA VAL A 23 14.24 25.29 -15.81
C VAL A 23 12.92 24.71 -15.31
N ASP A 24 12.48 23.63 -15.94
CA ASP A 24 11.21 22.93 -15.64
C ASP A 24 11.40 21.57 -14.94
N ASN A 25 12.64 21.14 -14.71
CA ASN A 25 12.97 19.90 -14.01
C ASN A 25 14.37 19.93 -13.37
N LEU A 26 14.68 18.93 -12.54
CA LEU A 26 15.95 18.84 -11.79
C LEU A 26 17.19 18.69 -12.68
N LEU A 27 17.08 18.07 -13.85
CA LEU A 27 18.20 17.97 -14.81
C LEU A 27 18.56 19.34 -15.38
N LYS A 28 17.54 20.13 -15.74
CA LYS A 28 17.75 21.51 -16.19
C LYS A 28 18.21 22.41 -15.06
N TRP A 29 17.83 22.14 -13.81
CA TRP A 29 18.39 22.82 -12.64
C TRP A 29 19.88 22.53 -12.47
N LEU A 30 20.32 21.28 -12.63
CA LEU A 30 21.74 20.91 -12.54
C LEU A 30 22.59 21.71 -13.53
N VAL A 31 22.13 21.85 -14.76
CA VAL A 31 22.84 22.53 -15.86
C VAL A 31 22.53 24.05 -15.92
N ALA A 32 21.65 24.56 -15.06
CA ALA A 32 21.31 25.98 -15.04
C ALA A 32 22.54 26.86 -14.74
N THR A 33 22.58 28.04 -15.36
CA THR A 33 23.69 28.98 -15.19
C THR A 33 23.74 29.53 -13.77
N ALA A 34 24.93 29.97 -13.33
CA ALA A 34 25.12 30.57 -12.01
C ALA A 34 24.20 31.79 -11.79
N GLN A 35 23.90 32.54 -12.86
CA GLN A 35 22.97 33.67 -12.82
C GLN A 35 21.53 33.24 -12.52
N VAL A 36 21.04 32.17 -13.15
CA VAL A 36 19.71 31.60 -12.88
C VAL A 36 19.64 31.07 -11.45
N LYS A 37 20.68 30.35 -11.00
CA LYS A 37 20.76 29.82 -9.62
C LYS A 37 20.88 30.90 -8.54
N ALA A 38 21.42 32.07 -8.88
CA ALA A 38 21.52 33.21 -7.96
C ALA A 38 20.21 33.99 -7.82
N GLY A 39 19.30 33.88 -8.80
CA GLY A 39 17.99 34.54 -8.79
C GLY A 39 16.91 33.82 -7.97
N VAL A 40 17.23 32.66 -7.41
CA VAL A 40 16.35 31.81 -6.59
C VAL A 40 16.59 32.06 -5.12
N HIS A 41 15.52 32.06 -4.30
CA HIS A 41 15.64 32.21 -2.86
C HIS A 41 16.50 31.11 -2.23
N GLY A 42 17.26 31.46 -1.19
CA GLY A 42 18.26 30.56 -0.59
C GLY A 42 17.67 29.26 -0.05
N ALA A 43 16.42 29.27 0.44
CA ALA A 43 15.72 28.06 0.88
C ALA A 43 15.37 27.13 -0.30
N THR A 44 14.70 27.65 -1.33
CA THR A 44 14.34 26.92 -2.56
C THR A 44 15.58 26.33 -3.23
N LYS A 45 16.67 27.10 -3.31
CA LYS A 45 17.95 26.66 -3.86
C LYS A 45 18.50 25.44 -3.10
N ARG A 46 18.52 25.48 -1.76
CA ARG A 46 18.98 24.35 -0.93
C ARG A 46 18.16 23.09 -1.16
N PHE A 47 16.84 23.21 -1.31
CA PHE A 47 15.97 22.08 -1.61
C PHE A 47 16.23 21.50 -3.01
N LEU A 48 16.37 22.36 -4.03
CA LEU A 48 16.65 21.93 -5.40
C LEU A 48 18.02 21.27 -5.52
N ASP A 49 19.05 21.81 -4.86
CA ASP A 49 20.39 21.21 -4.83
C ASP A 49 20.37 19.85 -4.12
N ALA A 50 19.66 19.71 -2.99
CA ALA A 50 19.51 18.43 -2.30
C ALA A 50 18.75 17.38 -3.13
N ALA A 51 17.64 17.78 -3.75
CA ALA A 51 16.85 16.89 -4.62
C ALA A 51 17.62 16.48 -5.87
N ALA A 52 18.44 17.38 -6.43
CA ALA A 52 19.27 17.09 -7.58
C ALA A 52 20.45 16.14 -7.24
N GLU A 53 21.07 16.29 -6.07
CA GLU A 53 22.09 15.34 -5.59
C GLU A 53 21.49 13.95 -5.30
N GLU A 54 20.30 13.88 -4.69
CA GLU A 54 19.57 12.61 -4.50
C GLU A 54 19.24 11.94 -5.85
N ALA A 55 18.80 12.72 -6.84
CA ALA A 55 18.53 12.21 -8.18
C ALA A 55 19.80 11.80 -8.95
N ARG A 56 20.94 12.44 -8.68
CA ARG A 56 22.24 12.15 -9.32
C ARG A 56 22.89 10.89 -8.77
N ASN A 57 22.56 10.52 -7.54
CA ASN A 57 23.06 9.34 -6.87
C ASN A 57 21.96 8.29 -6.81
N PRO A 58 21.61 7.62 -7.93
CA PRO A 58 20.69 6.51 -7.85
C PRO A 58 21.37 5.46 -6.97
N LYS A 59 20.92 5.35 -5.71
CA LYS A 59 21.13 4.16 -4.88
C LYS A 59 20.63 2.89 -5.59
N LYS A 60 19.92 3.04 -6.71
CA LYS A 60 19.42 1.98 -7.57
C LYS A 60 20.48 1.57 -8.61
N PRO A 61 20.82 0.28 -8.71
CA PRO A 61 21.49 -0.23 -9.90
C PRO A 61 20.63 0.09 -11.14
N SER A 62 21.26 0.62 -12.19
CA SER A 62 20.65 0.88 -13.51
C SER A 62 20.41 -0.39 -14.32
N ALA A 63 20.79 -1.55 -13.78
CA ALA A 63 20.43 -2.84 -14.32
C ALA A 63 18.95 -3.12 -14.01
N PRO A 64 18.16 -3.63 -14.97
CA PRO A 64 16.85 -4.18 -14.65
C PRO A 64 17.05 -5.23 -13.55
N ILE A 65 16.36 -5.08 -12.41
CA ILE A 65 16.16 -6.21 -11.51
C ILE A 65 15.42 -7.23 -12.37
N TYR A 66 16.07 -8.33 -12.73
CA TYR A 66 15.40 -9.43 -13.41
C TYR A 66 14.34 -9.93 -12.43
N LEU A 67 13.08 -9.52 -12.62
CA LEU A 67 11.93 -9.91 -11.79
C LEU A 67 11.51 -11.38 -12.04
N GLU A 68 12.45 -12.20 -12.52
CA GLU A 68 12.20 -13.57 -12.94
C GLU A 68 11.78 -14.42 -11.73
N GLY A 69 10.61 -15.05 -11.82
CA GLY A 69 10.07 -15.89 -10.77
C GLY A 69 9.52 -15.13 -9.56
N LEU A 70 9.51 -13.78 -9.56
CA LEU A 70 8.97 -13.00 -8.45
C LEU A 70 7.44 -13.04 -8.42
N TYR A 71 6.79 -12.90 -9.58
CA TYR A 71 5.34 -13.06 -9.71
C TYR A 71 4.90 -14.49 -9.37
N GLU A 72 5.63 -15.48 -9.87
CA GLU A 72 5.39 -16.89 -9.57
C GLU A 72 5.55 -17.18 -8.07
N SER A 73 6.54 -16.57 -7.41
CA SER A 73 6.72 -16.73 -5.96
C SER A 73 5.56 -16.14 -5.17
N VAL A 74 5.05 -14.97 -5.57
CA VAL A 74 3.87 -14.36 -4.95
C VAL A 74 2.63 -15.21 -5.21
N TYR A 75 2.41 -15.65 -6.45
CA TYR A 75 1.27 -16.49 -6.82
C TYR A 75 1.26 -17.80 -6.00
N ASN A 76 2.42 -18.42 -5.81
CA ASN A 76 2.58 -19.67 -5.06
C ASN A 76 2.81 -19.47 -3.55
N ALA A 77 2.54 -18.28 -3.01
CA ALA A 77 2.72 -18.01 -1.58
C ALA A 77 1.87 -18.96 -0.72
N ARG A 78 2.47 -19.47 0.36
CA ARG A 78 1.84 -20.44 1.26
C ARG A 78 1.09 -19.75 2.37
N TRP A 79 -0.08 -20.29 2.71
CA TRP A 79 -0.91 -19.78 3.79
C TRP A 79 -0.52 -20.37 5.13
N HIS A 80 -0.55 -19.53 6.16
CA HIS A 80 -0.56 -19.93 7.56
C HIS A 80 -1.56 -19.05 8.30
N HIS A 81 -2.05 -19.50 9.45
CA HIS A 81 -2.92 -18.69 10.28
C HIS A 81 -2.70 -18.93 11.77
N VAL A 82 -2.97 -17.90 12.55
CA VAL A 82 -2.80 -17.87 14.00
C VAL A 82 -4.17 -17.77 14.65
N VAL A 83 -4.45 -18.70 15.55
CA VAL A 83 -5.70 -18.76 16.30
C VAL A 83 -5.41 -18.55 17.78
N GLY A 84 -6.17 -17.67 18.41
CA GLY A 84 -6.16 -17.48 19.85
C GLY A 84 -7.10 -18.50 20.50
N VAL A 85 -6.54 -19.43 21.29
CA VAL A 85 -7.31 -20.43 22.04
C VAL A 85 -7.54 -19.89 23.47
N PRO A 86 -8.79 -19.71 23.90
CA PRO A 86 -9.07 -19.25 25.25
C PRO A 86 -8.70 -20.32 26.28
N GLY A 87 -7.78 -19.99 27.19
CA GLY A 87 -7.36 -20.84 28.30
C GLY A 87 -7.62 -20.19 29.65
N GLY A 88 -7.59 -20.99 30.73
CA GLY A 88 -7.88 -20.52 32.08
C GLY A 88 -6.89 -19.48 32.63
N GLU A 89 -5.58 -19.64 32.35
CA GLU A 89 -4.52 -18.71 32.79
C GLU A 89 -4.10 -17.68 31.73
N GLY A 90 -4.67 -17.74 30.53
CA GLY A 90 -4.32 -16.85 29.42
C GLY A 90 -4.84 -17.35 28.07
N THR A 91 -4.93 -16.45 27.09
CA THR A 91 -5.22 -16.85 25.69
C THR A 91 -3.94 -17.37 25.06
N GLY A 92 -3.87 -18.67 24.79
CA GLY A 92 -2.79 -19.27 24.00
C GLY A 92 -2.88 -18.85 22.53
N MET A 93 -1.77 -18.88 21.81
CA MET A 93 -1.74 -18.69 20.36
C MET A 93 -1.23 -19.97 19.69
N GLU A 94 -2.00 -20.50 18.76
CA GLU A 94 -1.64 -21.67 17.95
C GLU A 94 -1.47 -21.26 16.49
N VAL A 95 -0.45 -21.81 15.83
CA VAL A 95 -0.17 -21.57 14.41
C VAL A 95 -0.52 -22.82 13.64
N HIS A 96 -1.29 -22.65 12.57
CA HIS A 96 -1.70 -23.71 11.67
C HIS A 96 -1.24 -23.40 10.25
N GLU A 97 -0.86 -24.45 9.52
CA GLU A 97 -0.59 -24.37 8.09
C GLU A 97 -1.91 -24.34 7.31
N GLY A 98 -1.93 -23.61 6.20
CA GLY A 98 -3.07 -23.45 5.32
C GLY A 98 -3.95 -22.23 5.65
N LYS A 99 -4.91 -21.99 4.76
CA LYS A 99 -5.90 -20.92 4.90
C LYS A 99 -6.86 -21.27 6.04
N PRO A 100 -7.26 -20.32 6.90
CA PRO A 100 -8.22 -20.62 7.96
C PRO A 100 -9.55 -21.09 7.36
N PRO A 101 -10.27 -22.01 8.03
CA PRO A 101 -11.55 -22.52 7.57
C PRO A 101 -12.64 -21.42 7.53
N GLN A 102 -12.53 -20.44 8.41
CA GLN A 102 -13.41 -19.28 8.47
C GLN A 102 -12.57 -18.00 8.57
N SER A 103 -12.86 -17.02 7.72
CA SER A 103 -12.27 -15.68 7.79
C SER A 103 -13.02 -14.80 8.80
N TRP A 104 -12.53 -13.59 9.08
CA TRP A 104 -13.26 -12.62 9.89
C TRP A 104 -14.62 -12.28 9.28
N THR A 105 -15.61 -12.10 10.15
CA THR A 105 -16.95 -11.63 9.81
C THR A 105 -17.00 -10.11 9.82
N TYR A 106 -17.74 -9.55 8.86
CA TYR A 106 -17.94 -8.12 8.74
C TYR A 106 -19.42 -7.84 8.57
N LYS A 107 -19.87 -6.75 9.18
CA LYS A 107 -21.21 -6.19 9.02
C LYS A 107 -21.12 -4.88 8.23
N ALA A 108 -22.13 -4.61 7.42
CA ALA A 108 -22.20 -3.36 6.68
C ALA A 108 -22.49 -2.20 7.65
N ASP A 109 -21.67 -1.15 7.58
CA ASP A 109 -21.88 0.12 8.26
C ASP A 109 -21.84 1.25 7.23
N GLY A 110 -23.01 1.53 6.64
CA GLY A 110 -23.16 2.43 5.50
C GLY A 110 -22.37 1.94 4.28
N VAL A 111 -21.44 2.76 3.80
CA VAL A 111 -20.50 2.44 2.69
C VAL A 111 -19.23 1.71 3.15
N SER A 112 -19.13 1.40 4.44
CA SER A 112 -17.97 0.78 5.06
C SER A 112 -18.31 -0.59 5.64
N LEU A 113 -17.26 -1.35 6.00
CA LEU A 113 -17.39 -2.63 6.70
C LEU A 113 -16.86 -2.47 8.11
N GLU A 114 -17.63 -2.90 9.12
CA GLU A 114 -17.15 -3.02 10.48
C GLU A 114 -16.92 -4.50 10.79
N LYS A 115 -15.90 -4.81 11.58
CA LYS A 115 -15.72 -6.17 12.08
C LYS A 115 -16.93 -6.53 12.93
N ASP A 116 -17.52 -7.69 12.67
CA ASP A 116 -18.65 -8.20 13.45
C ASP A 116 -18.15 -9.10 14.58
N ASP A 117 -17.84 -8.48 15.72
CA ASP A 117 -17.32 -9.15 16.93
C ASP A 117 -18.33 -9.16 18.10
N GLY A 118 -19.53 -8.64 17.89
CA GLY A 118 -20.58 -8.56 18.91
C GLY A 118 -21.28 -9.89 19.23
N VAL A 119 -21.11 -10.91 18.37
CA VAL A 119 -21.83 -12.19 18.44
C VAL A 119 -20.93 -13.37 18.83
N GLU A 120 -19.62 -13.17 18.91
CA GLU A 120 -18.67 -14.29 19.15
C GLU A 120 -18.76 -14.81 20.59
N GLN A 121 -19.10 -16.09 20.74
CA GLN A 121 -19.11 -16.78 22.03
C GLN A 121 -17.76 -16.67 22.74
N SER A 122 -17.80 -16.22 23.99
CA SER A 122 -16.68 -16.24 24.93
C SER A 122 -16.22 -17.69 25.14
N GLY A 123 -15.19 -18.14 24.42
CA GLY A 123 -14.69 -19.52 24.50
C GLY A 123 -14.33 -20.18 23.17
N ALA A 124 -14.72 -19.61 22.02
CA ALA A 124 -14.29 -20.13 20.72
C ALA A 124 -12.86 -19.71 20.37
N ALA A 125 -12.15 -20.57 19.64
CA ALA A 125 -10.83 -20.27 19.09
C ALA A 125 -10.96 -19.15 18.04
N ARG A 126 -10.18 -18.06 18.18
CA ARG A 126 -10.36 -16.83 17.39
C ARG A 126 -9.24 -16.60 16.41
N LEU A 127 -9.55 -16.42 15.12
CA LEU A 127 -8.55 -16.01 14.13
C LEU A 127 -7.95 -14.65 14.52
N ARG A 128 -6.64 -14.61 14.71
CA ARG A 128 -5.87 -13.40 15.10
C ARG A 128 -5.08 -12.83 13.94
N LEU A 129 -4.52 -13.70 13.11
CA LEU A 129 -3.64 -13.29 12.02
C LEU A 129 -3.65 -14.36 10.93
N MET A 130 -3.59 -13.94 9.67
CA MET A 130 -3.20 -14.80 8.57
C MET A 130 -1.81 -14.37 8.08
N VAL A 131 -1.03 -15.30 7.54
CA VAL A 131 0.30 -15.04 7.02
C VAL A 131 0.43 -15.69 5.65
N LEU A 132 0.89 -14.91 4.68
CA LEU A 132 1.27 -15.40 3.36
C LEU A 132 2.79 -15.39 3.24
N THR A 133 3.39 -16.54 2.97
CA THR A 133 4.85 -16.69 2.88
C THR A 133 5.26 -16.89 1.42
N SER A 134 6.03 -15.95 0.88
CA SER A 134 6.61 -15.99 -0.47
C SER A 134 8.10 -16.31 -0.39
N GLU A 135 8.58 -17.28 -1.17
CA GLU A 135 10.00 -17.72 -1.13
C GLU A 135 10.97 -16.59 -1.48
N LYS A 136 10.61 -15.78 -2.47
CA LYS A 136 11.37 -14.60 -2.93
C LYS A 136 10.91 -13.29 -2.28
N GLY A 137 10.07 -13.35 -1.24
CA GLY A 137 9.55 -12.17 -0.56
C GLY A 137 8.48 -11.41 -1.35
N TRP A 138 8.24 -10.17 -0.95
CA TRP A 138 7.17 -9.32 -1.45
C TRP A 138 7.71 -8.06 -2.14
N PRO A 139 6.93 -7.38 -3.00
CA PRO A 139 7.42 -6.27 -3.82
C PRO A 139 8.16 -5.16 -3.07
N TYR A 140 7.73 -4.80 -1.85
CA TYR A 140 8.38 -3.78 -1.03
C TYR A 140 9.70 -4.25 -0.40
N SER A 141 9.87 -5.56 -0.20
CA SER A 141 11.08 -6.13 0.41
C SER A 141 12.12 -6.53 -0.62
N TRP A 142 11.90 -6.28 -1.92
CA TRP A 142 12.86 -6.62 -2.96
C TRP A 142 14.03 -5.62 -3.06
N GLU A 143 13.85 -4.39 -2.57
CA GLU A 143 14.91 -3.37 -2.53
C GLU A 143 15.73 -3.39 -1.22
N GLU A 144 15.31 -4.17 -0.21
CA GLU A 144 15.96 -4.22 1.11
C GLU A 144 16.81 -5.49 1.27
N ASP A 145 17.96 -5.37 1.96
CA ASP A 145 18.87 -6.49 2.27
C ASP A 145 18.22 -7.54 3.20
N GLU A 146 17.13 -7.16 3.88
CA GLU A 146 16.29 -8.02 4.72
C GLU A 146 14.98 -8.39 3.99
N PHE A 147 15.02 -9.44 3.18
CA PHE A 147 13.84 -9.95 2.47
C PHE A 147 12.79 -10.48 3.47
N THR A 148 11.76 -9.68 3.73
CA THR A 148 10.59 -10.15 4.49
C THR A 148 9.78 -11.10 3.62
N ARG A 149 9.84 -12.40 3.94
CA ARG A 149 9.06 -13.45 3.25
C ARG A 149 7.59 -13.48 3.62
N ASP A 150 7.26 -12.96 4.79
CA ASP A 150 5.94 -13.08 5.39
C ASP A 150 5.11 -11.78 5.24
N CYS A 151 3.95 -11.90 4.60
CA CYS A 151 2.92 -10.87 4.56
C CYS A 151 1.89 -11.15 5.65
N HIS A 152 1.88 -10.30 6.67
CA HIS A 152 0.97 -10.39 7.81
C HIS A 152 -0.37 -9.72 7.46
N VAL A 153 -1.45 -10.49 7.53
CA VAL A 153 -2.82 -10.09 7.19
C VAL A 153 -3.67 -10.17 8.43
N ASN A 154 -4.07 -9.01 8.96
CA ASN A 154 -5.03 -8.92 10.06
C ASN A 154 -6.43 -8.61 9.52
N CYS A 155 -7.40 -8.48 10.43
CA CYS A 155 -8.79 -8.15 10.08
C CYS A 155 -8.93 -6.83 9.31
N GLU A 156 -8.03 -5.85 9.51
CA GLU A 156 -8.08 -4.58 8.79
C GLU A 156 -7.62 -4.72 7.35
N VAL A 157 -6.57 -5.50 7.12
CA VAL A 157 -6.06 -5.81 5.78
C VAL A 157 -7.07 -6.67 5.01
N GLU A 158 -7.65 -7.69 5.66
CA GLU A 158 -8.71 -8.49 5.06
C GLU A 158 -9.94 -7.62 4.72
N ARG A 159 -10.29 -6.67 5.59
CA ARG A 159 -11.39 -5.73 5.32
C ARG A 159 -11.15 -4.92 4.06
N VAL A 160 -9.91 -4.44 3.83
CA VAL A 160 -9.55 -3.73 2.59
C VAL A 160 -9.80 -4.61 1.36
N TRP A 161 -9.43 -5.89 1.43
CA TRP A 161 -9.73 -6.83 0.35
C TRP A 161 -11.24 -7.02 0.12
N GLN A 162 -12.05 -7.16 1.17
CA GLN A 162 -13.50 -7.29 1.01
C GLN A 162 -14.12 -6.07 0.32
N ILE A 163 -13.66 -4.86 0.67
CA ILE A 163 -14.09 -3.63 0.02
C ILE A 163 -13.69 -3.63 -1.47
N VAL A 164 -12.42 -3.92 -1.77
CA VAL A 164 -11.94 -3.98 -3.17
C VAL A 164 -12.69 -5.05 -3.96
N ARG A 165 -12.99 -6.21 -3.36
CA ARG A 165 -13.75 -7.28 -4.01
C ARG A 165 -15.18 -6.85 -4.34
N ASN A 166 -15.84 -6.11 -3.46
CA ASN A 166 -17.17 -5.56 -3.71
C ASN A 166 -17.14 -4.57 -4.87
N ASP A 167 -16.16 -3.65 -4.90
CA ASP A 167 -15.99 -2.70 -6.00
C ASP A 167 -15.78 -3.42 -7.33
N LEU A 168 -14.92 -4.44 -7.35
CA LEU A 168 -14.68 -5.25 -8.55
C LEU A 168 -15.95 -5.97 -8.99
N THR A 169 -16.71 -6.55 -8.06
CA THR A 169 -17.98 -7.24 -8.35
C THR A 169 -18.98 -6.28 -8.99
N GLU A 170 -19.11 -5.06 -8.45
CA GLU A 170 -19.97 -4.02 -9.02
C GLU A 170 -19.49 -3.60 -10.43
N TRP A 171 -18.18 -3.38 -10.61
CA TRP A 171 -17.63 -2.97 -11.90
C TRP A 171 -17.79 -4.02 -13.01
N PHE A 172 -17.67 -5.30 -12.68
CA PHE A 172 -17.81 -6.40 -13.63
C PHE A 172 -19.26 -6.92 -13.75
N SER A 173 -20.21 -6.32 -13.05
CA SER A 173 -21.62 -6.72 -13.12
C SER A 173 -22.25 -6.38 -14.49
N PRO A 174 -23.08 -7.29 -15.05
CA PRO A 174 -23.72 -7.09 -16.35
C PRO A 174 -24.81 -6.00 -16.33
N HIS A 175 -25.36 -5.66 -15.16
CA HIS A 175 -26.41 -4.65 -14.98
C HIS A 175 -25.87 -3.21 -14.91
N ARG A 176 -24.76 -2.95 -15.61
CA ARG A 176 -24.02 -1.70 -15.51
C ARG A 176 -24.89 -0.51 -15.89
N GLY A 177 -25.33 0.25 -14.88
CA GLY A 177 -25.72 1.65 -15.09
C GLY A 177 -24.49 2.41 -15.60
N THR A 178 -24.69 3.46 -16.39
CA THR A 178 -23.63 4.29 -16.99
C THR A 178 -22.69 4.98 -15.98
N ASP A 179 -22.84 4.74 -14.68
CA ASP A 179 -22.32 5.55 -13.59
C ASP A 179 -21.32 4.83 -12.66
N CYS A 180 -20.88 3.60 -13.00
CA CYS A 180 -19.85 2.91 -12.20
C CYS A 180 -18.46 3.57 -12.40
N THR A 181 -18.22 4.68 -11.72
CA THR A 181 -16.91 5.34 -11.63
C THR A 181 -16.10 4.75 -10.48
N PRO A 182 -14.78 4.53 -10.66
CA PRO A 182 -13.95 4.02 -9.60
C PRO A 182 -13.93 4.94 -8.37
N GLU A 183 -14.35 4.42 -7.21
CA GLU A 183 -14.25 5.16 -5.96
C GLU A 183 -12.79 5.27 -5.51
N ARG A 184 -12.38 6.49 -5.11
CA ARG A 184 -11.07 6.70 -4.51
C ARG A 184 -11.12 6.32 -3.04
N ARG A 185 -10.37 5.29 -2.65
CA ARG A 185 -10.27 4.83 -1.26
C ARG A 185 -8.94 5.27 -0.63
N VAL A 186 -8.99 5.66 0.64
CA VAL A 186 -7.81 6.07 1.42
C VAL A 186 -7.66 5.13 2.60
N LEU A 187 -6.53 4.42 2.66
CA LEU A 187 -6.17 3.61 3.83
C LEU A 187 -5.37 4.47 4.81
N VAL A 188 -5.96 4.76 5.96
CA VAL A 188 -5.30 5.52 7.04
C VAL A 188 -4.79 4.55 8.11
N GLY A 189 -3.54 4.72 8.50
CA GLY A 189 -2.89 3.88 9.50
C GLY A 189 -1.84 4.64 10.29
N THR A 190 -1.57 4.15 11.50
CA THR A 190 -0.44 4.63 12.30
C THR A 190 0.87 4.30 11.57
N PRO A 191 1.79 5.27 11.42
CA PRO A 191 3.11 5.02 10.86
C PRO A 191 3.83 3.88 11.60
N GLY A 192 4.59 3.06 10.86
CA GLY A 192 5.42 1.98 11.43
C GLY A 192 4.69 0.68 11.76
N ILE A 193 3.36 0.60 11.68
CA ILE A 193 2.61 -0.66 11.92
C ILE A 193 2.67 -1.61 10.71
N GLY A 194 3.11 -1.14 9.54
CA GLY A 194 3.18 -1.96 8.33
C GLY A 194 1.82 -2.19 7.65
N LYS A 195 0.82 -1.33 7.87
CA LYS A 195 -0.51 -1.48 7.24
C LYS A 195 -0.46 -1.42 5.71
N SER A 196 0.30 -0.48 5.15
CA SER A 196 0.49 -0.33 3.70
C SER A 196 1.20 -1.53 3.09
N MET A 197 2.23 -2.01 3.78
CA MET A 197 2.97 -3.22 3.43
C MET A 197 2.02 -4.43 3.35
N GLY A 198 1.31 -4.74 4.43
CA GLY A 198 0.38 -5.87 4.46
C GLY A 198 -0.76 -5.74 3.44
N ALA A 199 -1.37 -4.55 3.33
CA ALA A 199 -2.46 -4.32 2.38
C ALA A 199 -2.04 -4.44 0.91
N GLY A 200 -0.91 -3.83 0.53
CA GLY A 200 -0.43 -3.86 -0.86
C GLY A 200 -0.10 -5.29 -1.32
N SER A 201 0.66 -6.03 -0.50
CA SER A 201 0.99 -7.43 -0.80
C SER A 201 -0.24 -8.32 -0.86
N TYR A 202 -1.15 -8.14 0.09
CA TYR A 202 -2.33 -8.96 0.16
C TYR A 202 -3.27 -8.73 -1.03
N LEU A 203 -3.46 -7.47 -1.43
CA LEU A 203 -4.22 -7.12 -2.63
C LEU A 203 -3.58 -7.71 -3.88
N LEU A 204 -2.25 -7.63 -4.02
CA LEU A 204 -1.55 -8.24 -5.15
C LEU A 204 -1.82 -9.75 -5.22
N TYR A 205 -1.64 -10.46 -4.11
CA TYR A 205 -1.92 -11.89 -4.04
C TYR A 205 -3.37 -12.19 -4.43
N GLN A 206 -4.33 -11.50 -3.82
CA GLN A 206 -5.75 -11.73 -4.05
C GLN A 206 -6.16 -11.45 -5.49
N LEU A 207 -5.65 -10.38 -6.10
CA LEU A 207 -5.91 -10.03 -7.49
C LEU A 207 -5.34 -11.06 -8.46
N LEU A 208 -4.15 -11.61 -8.18
CA LEU A 208 -3.55 -12.68 -8.98
C LEU A 208 -4.37 -13.98 -8.93
N HIS A 209 -5.07 -14.22 -7.81
CA HIS A 209 -5.97 -15.36 -7.63
C HIS A 209 -7.45 -15.01 -7.90
N CYS A 210 -7.72 -13.79 -8.35
CA CYS A 210 -9.08 -13.33 -8.60
C CYS A 210 -9.53 -13.85 -9.95
N ASP A 211 -10.49 -14.78 -9.91
CA ASP A 211 -11.14 -15.29 -11.10
C ASP A 211 -12.23 -14.30 -11.55
N VAL A 212 -11.99 -13.63 -12.67
CA VAL A 212 -12.91 -12.63 -13.23
C VAL A 212 -14.26 -13.25 -13.57
N GLU A 213 -14.31 -14.55 -13.89
CA GLU A 213 -15.57 -15.26 -14.16
C GLU A 213 -16.40 -15.45 -12.87
N LYS A 214 -15.74 -15.60 -11.71
CA LYS A 214 -16.42 -15.72 -10.40
C LYS A 214 -16.95 -14.40 -9.87
N LEU A 215 -16.38 -13.26 -10.30
CA LEU A 215 -16.88 -11.93 -9.95
C LEU A 215 -18.27 -11.65 -10.56
N GLN A 216 -18.73 -12.46 -11.52
CA GLN A 216 -20.04 -12.33 -12.16
C GLN A 216 -21.18 -13.05 -11.40
N VAL A 217 -20.88 -13.85 -10.37
CA VAL A 217 -21.82 -14.85 -9.81
C VAL A 217 -22.56 -14.37 -8.55
N VAL A 218 -22.38 -13.12 -8.10
CA VAL A 218 -23.19 -12.59 -7.00
C VAL A 218 -24.48 -11.99 -7.58
N ALA A 219 -25.49 -12.86 -7.72
CA ALA A 219 -26.88 -12.51 -8.05
C ALA A 219 -27.67 -12.07 -6.82
#